data_AF-A0A520EAQ5-F1
#
_entry.id   AF-A0A520EAQ5-F1
#
_cell.length_a   1.000
_cell.length_b   1.000
_cell.length_c   1.000
_cell.angle_alpha   90.00
_cell.angle_beta   90.00
_cell.angle_gamma   90.00
#
_symmetry.space_group_name_H-M   'P 1'
#
loop_
_entity.id
_entity.type
_entity.pdbx_description
1 polymer ?
#
loop_
_entity_poly.entity_id
_entity_poly.type
_entity_poly.pdbx_seq_one_letter_code
_entity_poly.pdbx_strand_id
1 'polypeptide(L)'
;MFVLALGFALGVYALPVLIAPTSPTAAEVNTQTSDAQYKGEFRRDLKDSDALHWGEGVVAVSNHQIGLAGELAPGPDYKLYLSPQFVETEADFLRLKLQMVRVGDVKTFKNFLVPVPASVDVARYGTVIIWCETFGQFITAARYQPDR
;
A
#
# COMPACT_ATOMS: atom_id res chain seq x y z
N MET A 1 29.74 17.98 -9.96
CA MET A 1 29.11 17.12 -8.93
C MET A 1 27.61 17.36 -8.77
N PHE A 2 27.13 18.60 -8.67
CA PHE A 2 25.69 18.87 -8.49
C PHE A 2 24.79 18.28 -9.58
N VAL A 3 25.16 18.42 -10.86
CA VAL A 3 24.42 17.82 -11.99
C VAL A 3 24.37 16.30 -11.91
N LEU A 4 25.45 15.65 -11.47
CA LEU A 4 25.51 14.19 -11.30
C LEU A 4 24.60 13.74 -10.13
N ALA A 5 24.64 14.46 -9.01
CA ALA A 5 23.81 14.15 -7.84
C ALA A 5 22.31 14.33 -8.15
N LEU A 6 21.95 15.40 -8.85
CA LEU A 6 20.56 15.63 -9.29
C LEU A 6 20.10 14.56 -10.27
N GLY A 7 20.94 14.22 -11.26
CA GLY A 7 20.64 13.15 -12.22
C GLY A 7 20.46 11.78 -11.55
N PHE A 8 21.30 11.46 -10.57
CA PHE A 8 21.17 10.23 -9.78
C PHE A 8 19.86 10.20 -8.97
N ALA A 9 19.54 11.29 -8.27
CA ALA A 9 18.29 11.38 -7.50
C ALA A 9 17.07 11.21 -8.41
N LEU A 10 17.00 11.93 -9.53
CA LEU A 10 15.93 11.77 -10.51
C LEU A 10 15.83 10.33 -11.04
N GLY A 11 16.97 9.69 -11.30
CA GLY A 11 17.02 8.29 -11.71
C GLY A 11 16.40 7.35 -10.68
N VAL A 12 16.74 7.52 -9.40
CA VAL A 12 16.19 6.70 -8.30
C VAL A 12 14.66 6.86 -8.18
N TYR A 13 14.11 8.06 -8.34
CA TYR A 13 12.67 8.30 -8.26
C TYR A 13 11.90 7.95 -9.54
N ALA A 14 12.54 8.00 -10.70
CA ALA A 14 11.93 7.59 -11.97
C ALA A 14 11.94 6.07 -12.17
N LEU A 15 12.95 5.37 -11.62
CA LEU A 15 13.14 3.94 -11.84
C LEU A 15 11.92 3.09 -11.48
N PRO A 16 11.24 3.27 -10.32
CA PRO A 16 10.04 2.51 -9.98
C PRO A 16 8.97 2.56 -11.08
N VAL A 17 8.76 3.73 -11.69
CA VAL A 17 7.79 3.91 -12.78
C VAL A 17 8.23 3.16 -14.03
N LEU A 18 9.52 3.21 -14.37
CA LEU A 18 10.08 2.58 -15.57
C LEU A 18 10.08 1.05 -15.51
N ILE A 19 10.20 0.46 -14.32
CA ILE A 19 10.27 -0.98 -14.12
C ILE A 19 8.95 -1.59 -13.61
N ALA A 20 7.94 -0.77 -13.35
CA ALA A 20 6.64 -1.24 -12.90
C ALA A 20 6.04 -2.18 -13.95
N PRO A 21 5.51 -3.35 -13.55
CA PRO A 21 4.73 -4.18 -14.45
C PRO A 21 3.45 -3.46 -14.89
N THR A 22 2.82 -3.97 -15.93
CA THR A 22 1.50 -3.50 -16.36
C THR A 22 0.52 -3.57 -15.21
N SER A 23 -0.16 -2.45 -14.97
CA SER A 23 -1.15 -2.33 -13.90
C SER A 23 -2.45 -3.04 -14.26
N PRO A 24 -3.16 -3.64 -13.28
CA PRO A 24 -4.48 -4.19 -13.52
C PRO A 24 -5.48 -3.09 -13.89
N THR A 25 -6.38 -3.41 -14.81
CA THR A 25 -7.51 -2.56 -15.16
C THR A 25 -8.51 -2.49 -14.01
N ALA A 26 -9.32 -1.43 -13.98
CA ALA A 26 -10.39 -1.31 -12.98
C ALA A 26 -11.39 -2.49 -13.05
N ALA A 27 -11.65 -3.03 -14.25
CA ALA A 27 -12.52 -4.18 -14.43
C ALA A 27 -11.92 -5.46 -13.83
N GLU A 28 -10.61 -5.68 -13.99
CA GLU A 28 -9.91 -6.79 -13.37
C GLU A 28 -9.92 -6.67 -11.84
N VAL A 29 -9.65 -5.47 -11.30
CA VAL A 29 -9.76 -5.24 -9.84
C VAL A 29 -11.15 -5.59 -9.35
N ASN A 30 -12.19 -5.03 -9.96
CA ASN A 30 -13.58 -5.28 -9.55
C ASN A 30 -13.97 -6.76 -9.63
N THR A 31 -13.49 -7.48 -10.65
CA THR A 31 -13.76 -8.91 -10.81
C THR A 31 -13.07 -9.72 -9.71
N GLN A 32 -11.79 -9.45 -9.48
CA GLN A 32 -10.95 -10.19 -8.52
C GLN A 32 -11.24 -9.84 -7.05
N THR A 33 -11.95 -8.75 -6.79
CA THR A 33 -12.40 -8.35 -5.45
C THR A 33 -13.92 -8.37 -5.32
N SER A 34 -14.63 -9.10 -6.19
CA SER A 34 -16.09 -9.18 -6.18
C SER A 34 -16.64 -9.87 -4.93
N ASP A 35 -15.85 -10.72 -4.29
CA ASP A 35 -16.13 -11.44 -3.06
C ASP A 35 -15.61 -10.72 -1.79
N ALA A 36 -15.05 -9.51 -1.93
CA ALA A 36 -14.46 -8.78 -0.82
C ALA A 36 -15.46 -8.56 0.31
N GLN A 37 -15.10 -9.03 1.51
CA GLN A 37 -15.93 -8.86 2.70
C GLN A 37 -15.79 -7.47 3.31
N TYR A 38 -14.69 -6.77 3.02
CA TYR A 38 -14.41 -5.47 3.61
C TYR A 38 -13.94 -4.46 2.57
N LYS A 39 -14.16 -3.18 2.90
CA LYS A 39 -13.69 -2.04 2.13
C LYS A 39 -13.15 -0.97 3.05
N GLY A 40 -12.12 -0.29 2.59
CA GLY A 40 -11.58 0.93 3.19
C GLY A 40 -11.25 1.95 2.11
N GLU A 41 -10.84 3.14 2.52
CA GLU A 41 -10.47 4.21 1.61
C GLU A 41 -9.08 4.74 1.99
N PHE A 42 -8.15 4.69 1.03
CA PHE A 42 -6.90 5.43 1.13
C PHE A 42 -7.18 6.90 0.82
N ARG A 43 -6.54 7.78 1.58
CA ARG A 43 -6.65 9.23 1.42
C ARG A 43 -5.25 9.85 1.40
N ARG A 44 -5.14 10.99 0.72
CA ARG A 44 -3.88 11.75 0.62
C ARG A 44 -3.56 12.62 1.83
N ASP A 45 -4.52 12.82 2.72
CA ASP A 45 -4.45 13.76 3.84
C ASP A 45 -4.23 13.06 5.19
N LEU A 46 -3.50 11.93 5.20
CA LEU A 46 -3.05 11.29 6.43
C LEU A 46 -1.87 12.06 7.02
N LYS A 47 -1.64 11.86 8.32
CA LYS A 47 -0.72 12.68 9.10
C LYS A 47 0.70 12.80 8.53
N ASP A 48 1.30 11.69 8.09
CA ASP A 48 2.64 11.68 7.47
C ASP A 48 2.58 11.61 5.92
N SER A 49 1.43 11.86 5.30
CA SER A 49 1.35 11.96 3.84
C SER A 49 1.93 13.28 3.33
N ASP A 50 2.65 13.20 2.21
CA ASP A 50 3.24 14.35 1.53
C ASP A 50 3.13 14.23 -0.01
N ALA A 51 3.83 15.08 -0.76
CA ALA A 51 3.78 15.09 -2.23
C ALA A 51 4.36 13.82 -2.89
N LEU A 52 5.25 13.10 -2.19
CA LEU A 52 5.94 11.89 -2.64
C LEU A 52 5.43 10.62 -1.96
N HIS A 53 4.73 10.73 -0.83
CA HIS A 53 4.26 9.62 -0.03
C HIS A 53 2.75 9.74 0.22
N TRP A 54 1.97 9.16 -0.70
CA TRP A 54 0.52 9.19 -0.62
C TRP A 54 -0.10 7.99 -1.33
N GLY A 55 -1.37 7.75 -1.03
CA GLY A 55 -2.22 6.85 -1.77
C GLY A 55 -3.68 7.27 -1.66
N GLU A 56 -4.48 6.94 -2.66
CA GLU A 56 -5.89 7.29 -2.70
C GLU A 56 -6.74 6.22 -3.41
N GLY A 57 -8.01 6.13 -3.02
CA GLY A 57 -8.99 5.26 -3.64
C GLY A 57 -9.46 4.13 -2.74
N VAL A 58 -10.32 3.28 -3.31
CA VAL A 58 -11.01 2.23 -2.54
C VAL A 58 -10.14 0.98 -2.51
N VAL A 59 -9.82 0.53 -1.29
CA VAL A 59 -9.20 -0.77 -1.07
C VAL A 59 -10.28 -1.78 -0.68
N ALA A 60 -10.33 -2.89 -1.41
CA ALA A 60 -11.21 -4.02 -1.14
C ALA A 60 -10.38 -5.19 -0.60
N VAL A 61 -10.86 -5.83 0.47
CA VAL A 61 -10.15 -6.89 1.19
C VAL A 61 -11.02 -8.15 1.21
N SER A 62 -10.48 -9.24 0.67
CA SER A 62 -11.03 -10.58 0.80
C SER A 62 -10.02 -11.54 1.44
N ASN A 63 -10.46 -12.75 1.79
CA ASN A 63 -9.58 -13.81 2.29
C ASN A 63 -8.55 -14.31 1.26
N HIS A 64 -8.72 -13.98 -0.03
CA HIS A 64 -7.87 -14.46 -1.11
C HIS A 64 -7.17 -13.33 -1.85
N GLN A 65 -7.70 -12.11 -1.79
CA GLN A 65 -7.24 -11.01 -2.61
C GLN A 65 -7.45 -9.67 -1.90
N ILE A 66 -6.45 -8.79 -1.97
CA ILE A 66 -6.59 -7.36 -1.65
C ILE A 66 -6.36 -6.57 -2.93
N GLY A 67 -7.26 -5.66 -3.24
CA GLY A 67 -7.18 -4.84 -4.45
C GLY A 67 -7.43 -3.37 -4.17
N LEU A 68 -6.73 -2.52 -4.91
CA LEU A 68 -6.96 -1.08 -4.93
C LEU A 68 -7.54 -0.68 -6.27
N ALA A 69 -8.66 0.03 -6.24
CA ALA A 69 -9.14 0.87 -7.34
C ALA A 69 -8.78 2.32 -7.02
N GLY A 70 -7.64 2.80 -7.54
CA GLY A 70 -7.03 4.03 -7.07
C GLY A 70 -5.58 4.20 -7.52
N GLU A 71 -4.82 5.02 -6.80
CA GLU A 71 -3.44 5.34 -7.15
C GLU A 71 -2.56 5.51 -5.90
N LEU A 72 -1.28 5.20 -6.05
CA LEU A 72 -0.23 5.39 -5.05
C LEU A 72 0.87 6.26 -5.66
N ALA A 73 1.52 7.07 -4.84
CA ALA A 73 2.78 7.68 -5.23
C ALA A 73 3.80 6.58 -5.59
N PRO A 74 4.58 6.66 -6.68
CA PRO A 74 5.54 5.61 -7.02
C PRO A 74 6.71 5.50 -6.04
N GLY A 75 7.12 4.27 -5.72
CA GLY A 75 8.27 4.02 -4.85
C GLY A 75 8.88 2.63 -5.02
N PRO A 76 10.12 2.41 -4.56
CA PRO A 76 10.93 1.27 -4.99
C PRO A 76 10.55 -0.06 -4.35
N ASP A 77 9.94 -0.06 -3.16
CA ASP A 77 9.86 -1.26 -2.33
C ASP A 77 8.60 -1.31 -1.46
N TYR A 78 7.45 -1.17 -2.09
CA TYR A 78 6.17 -1.14 -1.38
C TYR A 78 5.71 -2.52 -0.96
N LYS A 79 5.34 -2.63 0.31
CA LYS A 79 4.76 -3.80 0.93
C LYS A 79 3.37 -3.47 1.44
N LEU A 80 2.47 -4.42 1.29
CA LEU A 80 1.15 -4.39 1.91
C LEU A 80 1.22 -5.08 3.27
N TYR A 81 0.80 -4.37 4.31
CA TYR A 81 0.65 -4.88 5.67
C TYR A 81 -0.81 -4.83 6.12
N LEU A 82 -1.19 -5.77 6.98
CA LEU A 82 -2.42 -5.68 7.76
C LEU A 82 -2.07 -5.42 9.22
N SER A 83 -2.77 -4.46 9.83
CA SER A 83 -2.56 -4.03 11.21
C SER A 83 -3.84 -4.14 12.05
N PRO A 84 -3.74 -4.54 13.33
CA PRO A 84 -4.90 -4.58 14.23
C PRO A 84 -5.36 -3.17 14.64
N GLN A 85 -4.49 -2.18 14.52
CA GLN A 85 -4.77 -0.78 14.84
C GLN A 85 -4.52 0.12 13.63
N PHE A 86 -5.27 1.20 13.52
CA PHE A 86 -5.01 2.23 12.52
C PHE A 86 -3.68 2.95 12.75
N VAL A 87 -2.99 3.28 11.65
CA VAL A 87 -1.66 3.87 11.62
C VAL A 87 -1.65 4.98 10.57
N GLU A 88 -1.14 6.15 10.94
CA GLU A 88 -1.00 7.30 10.03
C GLU A 88 0.41 7.89 10.06
N THR A 89 1.33 7.31 10.84
CA THR A 89 2.70 7.81 10.99
C THR A 89 3.74 6.70 10.86
N GLU A 90 4.97 7.07 10.47
CA GLU A 90 6.09 6.12 10.47
C GLU A 90 6.39 5.60 11.88
N ALA A 91 6.30 6.47 12.88
CA ALA A 91 6.53 6.12 14.28
C ALA A 91 5.53 5.07 14.77
N ASP A 92 4.25 5.24 14.42
CA ASP A 92 3.21 4.25 14.75
C ASP A 92 3.41 2.94 13.99
N PHE A 93 3.80 3.01 12.71
CA PHE A 93 4.12 1.82 11.93
C PHE A 93 5.24 1.01 12.61
N LEU A 94 6.37 1.65 12.92
CA LEU A 94 7.51 0.99 13.54
C LEU A 94 7.17 0.41 14.92
N ARG A 95 6.38 1.14 15.73
CA ARG A 95 5.91 0.68 17.04
C ARG A 95 5.02 -0.56 16.94
N LEU A 96 4.15 -0.62 15.93
CA LEU A 96 3.15 -1.68 15.77
C LEU A 96 3.58 -2.82 14.83
N LYS A 97 4.69 -2.67 14.09
CA LYS A 97 5.13 -3.61 13.04
C LYS A 97 5.14 -5.08 13.46
N LEU A 98 5.55 -5.36 14.71
CA LEU A 98 5.60 -6.73 15.25
C LEU A 98 4.21 -7.38 15.45
N GLN A 99 3.15 -6.57 15.48
CA GLN A 99 1.76 -7.03 15.58
C GLN A 99 1.06 -7.09 14.22
N MET A 100 1.75 -6.66 13.16
CA MET A 100 1.24 -6.66 11.80
C MET A 100 1.63 -7.94 11.07
N VAL A 101 0.94 -8.21 9.97
CA VAL A 101 1.34 -9.25 9.02
C VAL A 101 1.61 -8.63 7.66
N ARG A 102 2.76 -8.98 7.07
CA ARG A 102 3.06 -8.65 5.68
C ARG A 102 2.29 -9.61 4.78
N VAL A 103 1.51 -9.06 3.86
CA VAL A 103 0.73 -9.86 2.89
C VAL A 103 1.53 -10.10 1.61
N GLY A 104 2.15 -9.04 1.07
CA GLY A 104 2.86 -9.15 -0.21
C GLY A 104 3.49 -7.85 -0.68
N ASP A 105 4.08 -7.91 -1.87
CA ASP A 105 4.63 -6.74 -2.56
C ASP A 105 3.54 -6.00 -3.34
N VAL A 106 3.63 -4.67 -3.40
CA VAL A 106 2.87 -3.82 -4.31
C VAL A 106 3.83 -3.28 -5.35
N LYS A 107 3.61 -3.63 -6.62
CA LYS A 107 4.52 -3.28 -7.72
C LYS A 107 3.90 -2.34 -8.75
N THR A 108 2.59 -2.10 -8.64
CA THR A 108 1.83 -1.24 -9.54
C THR A 108 1.30 -0.05 -8.74
N PHE A 109 1.37 1.13 -9.34
CA PHE A 109 1.02 2.38 -8.65
C PHE A 109 -0.33 2.92 -9.07
N LYS A 110 -0.88 2.49 -10.21
CA LYS A 110 -2.26 2.74 -10.59
C LYS A 110 -3.03 1.44 -10.49
N ASN A 111 -3.90 1.31 -9.49
CA ASN A 111 -4.50 0.05 -9.07
C ASN A 111 -3.46 -1.00 -8.63
N PHE A 112 -3.89 -1.97 -7.83
CA PHE A 112 -3.10 -3.17 -7.60
C PHE A 112 -4.00 -4.36 -7.26
N LEU A 113 -3.41 -5.54 -7.36
CA LEU A 113 -3.97 -6.80 -6.86
C LEU A 113 -2.85 -7.55 -6.13
N VAL A 114 -3.01 -7.76 -4.82
CA VAL A 114 -2.11 -8.55 -3.98
C VAL A 114 -2.84 -9.80 -3.46
N PRO A 115 -2.39 -11.02 -3.80
CA PRO A 115 -2.99 -12.24 -3.28
C PRO A 115 -2.72 -12.36 -1.78
N VAL A 116 -3.74 -12.79 -1.03
CA VAL A 116 -3.63 -13.02 0.41
C VAL A 116 -3.12 -14.46 0.64
N PRO A 117 -2.00 -14.65 1.35
CA PRO A 117 -1.53 -15.99 1.69
C PRO A 117 -2.58 -16.74 2.55
N ALA A 118 -2.76 -18.04 2.31
CA ALA A 118 -3.75 -18.85 3.04
C ALA A 118 -3.53 -18.90 4.56
N SER A 119 -2.33 -18.54 5.04
CA SER A 119 -1.99 -18.43 6.47
C SER A 119 -2.45 -17.10 7.11
N VAL A 120 -2.92 -16.14 6.32
CA VAL A 120 -3.37 -14.82 6.78
C VAL A 120 -4.88 -14.81 6.90
N ASP A 121 -5.37 -14.64 8.13
CA ASP A 121 -6.78 -14.35 8.41
C ASP A 121 -6.98 -12.83 8.48
N VAL A 122 -7.57 -12.26 7.43
CA VAL A 122 -7.79 -10.80 7.31
C VAL A 122 -8.80 -10.27 8.34
N ALA A 123 -9.63 -11.14 8.92
CA ALA A 123 -10.59 -10.76 9.95
C ALA A 123 -9.95 -10.55 11.33
N ARG A 124 -8.65 -10.83 11.48
CA ARG A 124 -7.88 -10.53 12.71
C ARG A 124 -7.32 -9.11 12.74
N TYR A 125 -7.47 -8.35 11.65
CA TYR A 125 -6.90 -7.02 11.47
C TYR A 125 -8.00 -6.04 11.05
N GLY A 126 -7.72 -4.74 11.15
CA GLY A 126 -8.68 -3.69 10.80
C GLY A 126 -8.16 -2.63 9.84
N THR A 127 -6.87 -2.65 9.51
CA THR A 127 -6.24 -1.63 8.68
C THR A 127 -5.32 -2.24 7.63
N VAL A 128 -5.45 -1.80 6.37
CA VAL A 128 -4.46 -2.02 5.32
C VAL A 128 -3.47 -0.87 5.33
N ILE A 129 -2.18 -1.16 5.21
CA ILE A 129 -1.10 -0.16 5.17
C ILE A 129 -0.19 -0.46 3.97
N ILE A 130 0.19 0.59 3.24
CA ILE A 130 1.28 0.52 2.27
C ILE A 130 2.52 1.17 2.89
N TRP A 131 3.61 0.40 2.94
CA TRP A 131 4.87 0.80 3.55
C TRP A 131 6.03 0.58 2.58
N CYS A 132 6.94 1.55 2.47
CA CYS A 132 8.19 1.37 1.72
C CYS A 132 9.28 0.84 2.66
N GLU A 133 9.67 -0.43 2.53
CA GLU A 133 10.68 -1.05 3.40
C GLU A 133 12.08 -0.46 3.18
N THR A 134 12.48 -0.26 1.92
CA THR A 134 13.81 0.24 1.59
C THR A 134 14.08 1.65 2.10
N PHE A 135 13.07 2.54 2.10
CA PHE A 135 13.22 3.93 2.55
C PHE A 135 12.65 4.20 3.94
N GLY A 136 11.94 3.25 4.54
CA GLY A 136 11.30 3.42 5.83
C GLY A 136 10.24 4.52 5.83
N GLN A 137 9.41 4.56 4.80
CA GLN A 137 8.42 5.64 4.56
C GLN A 137 6.99 5.10 4.61
N PHE A 138 6.11 5.84 5.28
CA PHE A 138 4.68 5.58 5.29
C PHE A 138 4.04 6.11 4.00
N ILE A 139 3.28 5.27 3.27
CA ILE A 139 2.68 5.70 2.01
C ILE A 139 1.20 6.05 2.19
N THR A 140 0.42 5.11 2.74
CA THR A 140 -1.00 5.33 3.06
C THR A 140 -1.53 4.21 3.94
N ALA A 141 -2.69 4.44 4.56
CA ALA A 141 -3.43 3.43 5.29
C ALA A 141 -4.94 3.63 5.17
N ALA A 142 -5.69 2.53 5.27
CA ALA A 142 -7.13 2.54 5.23
C ALA A 142 -7.68 1.57 6.27
N ARG A 143 -8.58 2.09 7.10
CA ARG A 143 -9.37 1.27 8.01
C ARG A 143 -10.49 0.58 7.24
N TYR A 144 -10.66 -0.72 7.44
CA TYR A 144 -11.75 -1.51 6.85
C TYR A 144 -12.60 -2.26 7.89
N GLN A 145 -12.14 -2.30 9.15
CA GLN A 145 -12.91 -2.72 10.33
C GLN A 145 -12.57 -1.83 11.54
N PRO A 146 -13.42 -1.80 12.59
CA PRO A 146 -13.09 -1.16 13.86
C PRO A 146 -11.79 -1.73 14.45
N ASP A 147 -11.06 -0.91 15.22
CA ASP A 147 -9.88 -1.42 15.96
C ASP A 147 -10.33 -2.47 16.98
N ARG A 148 -9.44 -3.41 17.28
CA ARG A 148 -9.63 -4.39 18.36
C ARG A 148 -8.68 -4.15 19.53
#